data_AF-A0A109FLR8-F1
#
_entry.id   AF-A0A109FLR8-F1
#
_cell.length_a   1.000
_cell.length_b   1.000
_cell.length_c   1.000
_cell.angle_alpha   90.00
_cell.angle_beta   90.00
_cell.angle_gamma   90.00
#
_symmetry.space_group_name_H-M   'P 1'
#
loop_
_entity.id
_entity.type
_entity.pdbx_description
1 polymer ?
#
loop_
_entity_poly.entity_id
_entity_poly.type
_entity_poly.pdbx_seq_one_letter_code
_entity_poly.pdbx_strand_id
1 'polypeptide(L)'
;MASAVPYKMYAGPGPDLTLDPDIRDKVLLPLTLVVVLSGIARFVIAKYFDAPPKPQPPLAVREQRAITRGQLLRAHSSYLPPAAFVALRAHLAENYINGSFLKGPPAPEGTTAAPKPNPLEDPAATEAMLDGLKDMMSKQAAGFIPQMATMYLVNRFFPPALLARIPFPLPVRFKELLQRGVPPAILTGLDASWCSGTSWYFLCMFGLSPVYQLLLGDGMSVNNMAAMNPMMAATASGPGGGPAGGPAPPPQMPGAPGPDYSKMFRAERENLDIVEYSWVAEGVEDRLLKRFADKL
;
A
#
# COMPACT_ATOMS: atom_id res chain seq x y z
N MET A 1 18.98 2.02 39.10
CA MET A 1 18.52 0.73 39.65
C MET A 1 19.01 -0.38 38.75
N ALA A 2 19.87 -1.25 39.28
CA ALA A 2 20.47 -2.36 38.55
C ALA A 2 19.39 -3.33 38.06
N SER A 3 19.11 -3.30 36.76
CA SER A 3 18.30 -4.31 36.07
C SER A 3 19.13 -5.58 35.97
N ALA A 4 19.10 -6.37 37.04
CA ALA A 4 19.65 -7.72 37.04
C ALA A 4 19.00 -8.50 35.91
N VAL A 5 19.82 -8.98 34.99
CA VAL A 5 19.40 -9.93 33.96
C VAL A 5 18.84 -11.15 34.69
N PRO A 6 17.52 -11.43 34.64
CA PRO A 6 16.88 -12.40 35.54
C PRO A 6 17.17 -13.87 35.17
N TYR A 7 17.86 -14.11 34.06
CA TYR A 7 18.19 -15.44 33.55
C TYR A 7 19.70 -15.65 33.57
N LYS A 8 20.15 -16.82 34.04
CA LYS A 8 21.57 -17.17 34.09
C LYS A 8 21.99 -17.67 32.71
N MET A 9 22.97 -17.00 32.11
CA MET A 9 23.65 -17.48 30.91
C MET A 9 24.67 -18.54 31.33
N TYR A 10 24.63 -19.73 30.74
CA TYR A 10 25.65 -20.74 30.97
C TYR A 10 26.73 -20.59 29.90
N ALA A 11 27.94 -20.20 30.33
CA ALA A 11 29.10 -20.11 29.45
C ALA A 11 29.62 -21.53 29.15
N GLY A 12 29.35 -22.03 27.95
CA GLY A 12 30.06 -23.17 27.38
C GLY A 12 31.45 -22.75 26.87
N PRO A 13 32.40 -23.69 26.71
CA PRO A 13 33.70 -23.39 26.12
C PRO A 13 33.54 -23.14 24.61
N GLY A 14 33.76 -21.91 24.14
CA GLY A 14 33.68 -21.58 22.71
C GLY A 14 32.25 -21.46 22.15
N PRO A 15 32.04 -21.44 20.82
CA PRO A 15 30.89 -20.84 20.09
C PRO A 15 29.47 -21.34 20.43
N ASP A 16 29.33 -22.27 21.37
CA ASP A 16 28.06 -22.80 21.86
C ASP A 16 27.72 -22.19 23.23
N LEU A 17 27.15 -20.99 23.17
CA LEU A 17 26.45 -20.36 24.29
C LEU A 17 25.17 -21.15 24.57
N THR A 18 25.05 -21.69 25.79
CA THR A 18 23.84 -22.39 26.23
C THR A 18 22.92 -21.43 26.98
N LEU A 19 21.71 -21.24 26.43
CA LEU A 19 20.65 -20.45 27.05
C LEU A 19 19.90 -21.28 28.10
N ASP A 20 19.42 -20.62 29.14
CA ASP A 20 18.54 -21.22 30.14
C ASP A 20 17.22 -21.67 29.44
N PRO A 21 16.81 -22.95 29.58
CA PRO A 21 15.55 -23.43 29.01
C PRO A 21 14.33 -22.60 29.44
N ASP A 22 14.36 -21.97 30.61
CA ASP A 22 13.30 -21.09 31.11
C ASP A 22 13.01 -19.91 30.17
N ILE A 23 14.01 -19.44 29.40
CA ILE A 23 13.85 -18.34 28.44
C ILE A 23 12.87 -18.72 27.32
N ARG A 24 12.86 -19.99 26.91
CA ARG A 24 11.95 -20.49 25.87
C ARG A 24 10.50 -20.37 26.32
N ASP A 25 10.21 -20.87 27.52
CA ASP A 25 8.83 -21.01 28.00
C ASP A 25 8.29 -19.70 28.59
N LYS A 26 9.15 -18.88 29.19
CA LYS A 26 8.74 -17.61 29.83
C LYS A 26 8.83 -16.40 28.91
N VAL A 27 9.66 -16.44 27.87
CA VAL A 27 9.92 -15.27 27.02
C VAL A 27 9.60 -15.55 25.55
N LEU A 28 10.18 -16.59 24.94
CA LEU A 28 10.02 -16.85 23.51
C LEU A 28 8.55 -17.18 23.14
N LEU A 29 7.97 -18.20 23.77
CA LEU A 29 6.60 -18.62 23.47
C LEU A 29 5.56 -17.53 23.80
N PRO A 30 5.59 -16.89 24.98
CA PRO A 30 4.64 -15.83 25.29
C PRO A 30 4.80 -14.62 24.38
N LEU A 31 6.02 -14.25 24.00
CA LEU A 31 6.26 -13.15 23.06
C LEU A 31 5.65 -13.46 21.68
N THR A 32 5.89 -14.66 21.13
CA THR A 32 5.28 -15.03 19.84
C THR A 32 3.76 -15.00 19.89
N LEU A 33 3.17 -15.51 20.97
CA LEU A 33 1.72 -15.55 21.17
C LEU A 33 1.14 -14.13 21.28
N VAL A 34 1.78 -13.23 22.03
CA VAL A 34 1.36 -11.83 22.13
C VAL A 34 1.41 -11.15 20.76
N VAL A 35 2.46 -11.38 19.96
CA VAL A 35 2.54 -10.80 18.62
C VAL A 35 1.42 -11.30 17.72
N VAL A 36 1.17 -12.61 17.69
CA VAL A 36 0.10 -13.22 16.89
C VAL A 36 -1.28 -12.70 17.32
N LEU A 37 -1.58 -12.73 18.61
CA LEU A 37 -2.86 -12.26 19.13
C LEU A 37 -3.05 -10.75 18.91
N SER A 38 -1.99 -9.95 19.06
CA SER A 38 -2.06 -8.51 18.80
C SER A 38 -2.34 -8.20 17.32
N GLY A 39 -1.81 -8.99 16.39
CA GLY A 39 -2.09 -8.88 14.96
C GLY A 39 -3.54 -9.23 14.63
N ILE A 40 -4.08 -10.29 15.23
CA ILE A 40 -5.49 -10.67 15.08
C ILE A 40 -6.41 -9.61 15.68
N ALA A 41 -6.13 -9.15 16.90
CA ALA A 41 -6.91 -8.11 17.57
C ALA A 41 -6.95 -6.82 16.74
N ARG A 42 -5.81 -6.40 16.19
CA ARG A 42 -5.73 -5.26 15.27
C ARG A 42 -6.63 -5.45 14.05
N PHE A 43 -6.62 -6.61 13.42
CA PHE A 43 -7.46 -6.86 12.25
C PHE A 43 -8.95 -6.75 12.59
N VAL A 44 -9.36 -7.33 13.71
CA VAL A 44 -10.75 -7.25 14.19
C VAL A 44 -11.12 -5.79 14.46
N ILE A 45 -10.29 -5.06 15.19
CA ILE A 45 -10.47 -3.63 15.46
C ILE A 45 -10.58 -2.84 14.15
N ALA A 46 -9.63 -2.99 13.23
CA ALA A 46 -9.62 -2.29 11.95
C ALA A 46 -10.93 -2.52 11.17
N LYS A 47 -11.40 -3.77 11.10
CA LYS A 47 -12.68 -4.11 10.46
C LYS A 47 -13.89 -3.40 11.07
N TYR A 48 -13.88 -3.15 12.38
CA TYR A 48 -14.95 -2.40 13.05
C TYR A 48 -14.82 -0.88 12.88
N PHE A 49 -13.60 -0.37 12.68
CA PHE A 49 -13.33 1.05 12.47
C PHE A 49 -13.37 1.46 10.98
N ASP A 50 -13.44 0.51 10.06
CA ASP A 50 -13.66 0.78 8.63
C ASP A 50 -15.08 1.32 8.43
N ALA A 51 -15.21 2.64 8.45
CA ALA A 51 -16.42 3.31 8.02
C ALA A 51 -16.63 3.08 6.51
N PRO A 52 -17.87 2.82 6.06
CA PRO A 52 -18.15 2.74 4.63
C PRO A 52 -17.70 4.03 3.94
N PRO A 53 -17.11 3.93 2.73
CA PRO A 53 -16.63 5.11 2.01
C PRO A 53 -17.79 6.10 1.85
N LYS A 54 -17.54 7.37 2.22
CA LYS A 54 -18.55 8.43 2.10
C LYS A 54 -19.08 8.47 0.66
N PRO A 55 -20.42 8.53 0.47
CA PRO A 55 -20.99 8.60 -0.87
C PRO A 55 -20.48 9.88 -1.56
N GLN A 56 -19.80 9.69 -2.69
CA GLN A 56 -19.32 10.82 -3.48
C GLN A 56 -20.49 11.48 -4.22
N PRO A 57 -20.48 12.82 -4.39
CA PRO A 57 -21.55 13.49 -5.12
C PRO A 57 -21.62 13.01 -6.57
N PRO A 58 -22.81 12.87 -7.17
CA PRO A 58 -23.00 12.21 -8.45
C PRO A 58 -22.25 12.89 -9.59
N LEU A 59 -22.12 14.22 -9.56
CA LEU A 59 -21.37 14.99 -10.54
C LEU A 59 -19.85 14.72 -10.45
N ALA A 60 -19.31 14.43 -9.25
CA ALA A 60 -17.91 14.04 -9.10
C ALA A 60 -17.63 12.66 -9.67
N VAL A 61 -18.53 11.73 -9.39
CA VAL A 61 -18.45 10.39 -9.94
C VAL A 61 -18.54 10.45 -11.45
N ARG A 62 -19.41 11.29 -12.02
CA ARG A 62 -19.52 11.49 -13.47
C ARG A 62 -18.19 11.94 -14.10
N GLU A 63 -17.55 12.96 -13.54
CA GLU A 63 -16.24 13.44 -14.03
C GLU A 63 -15.17 12.35 -14.03
N GLN A 64 -15.05 11.62 -12.92
CA GLN A 64 -14.08 10.54 -12.78
C GLN A 64 -14.36 9.39 -13.74
N ARG A 65 -15.62 8.92 -13.78
CA ARG A 65 -16.03 7.79 -14.63
C ARG A 65 -15.92 8.12 -16.11
N ALA A 66 -16.13 9.38 -16.50
CA ALA A 66 -15.95 9.82 -17.87
C ALA A 66 -14.50 9.67 -18.33
N ILE A 67 -13.52 10.01 -17.48
CA ILE A 67 -12.09 9.76 -17.78
C ILE A 67 -11.79 8.27 -17.84
N THR A 68 -12.23 7.51 -16.82
CA THR A 68 -11.98 6.05 -16.79
C THR A 68 -12.55 5.35 -18.03
N ARG A 69 -13.69 5.82 -18.53
CA ARG A 69 -14.29 5.29 -19.76
C ARG A 69 -13.42 5.55 -21.00
N GLY A 70 -12.79 6.72 -21.10
CA GLY A 70 -11.81 7.02 -22.16
C GLY A 70 -10.60 6.10 -22.08
N GLN A 71 -10.05 5.93 -20.87
CA GLN A 71 -8.90 5.06 -20.64
C GLN A 71 -9.20 3.60 -20.97
N LEU A 72 -10.39 3.10 -20.61
CA LEU A 72 -10.85 1.76 -20.95
C LEU A 72 -11.04 1.60 -22.46
N LEU A 73 -11.63 2.59 -23.13
CA LEU A 73 -11.78 2.56 -24.59
C LEU A 73 -10.42 2.49 -25.28
N ARG A 74 -9.40 3.22 -24.78
CA ARG A 74 -8.04 3.16 -25.30
C ARG A 74 -7.36 1.81 -25.04
N ALA A 75 -7.48 1.29 -23.81
CA ALA A 75 -6.84 0.03 -23.42
C ALA A 75 -7.46 -1.21 -24.09
N HIS A 76 -8.76 -1.16 -24.38
CA HIS A 76 -9.55 -2.30 -24.86
C HIS A 76 -10.29 -2.01 -26.18
N SER A 77 -9.79 -1.06 -26.98
CA SER A 77 -10.37 -0.68 -28.28
C SER A 77 -10.51 -1.87 -29.23
N SER A 78 -9.58 -2.82 -29.13
CA SER A 78 -9.39 -3.92 -30.06
C SER A 78 -10.49 -4.99 -30.01
N TYR A 79 -11.27 -5.04 -28.92
CA TYR A 79 -12.41 -5.95 -28.77
C TYR A 79 -13.71 -5.40 -29.38
N LEU A 80 -13.77 -4.10 -29.67
CA LEU A 80 -14.96 -3.49 -30.25
C LEU A 80 -14.95 -3.63 -31.77
N PRO A 81 -16.13 -3.79 -32.42
CA PRO A 81 -16.24 -3.65 -33.87
C PRO A 81 -15.82 -2.25 -34.34
N PRO A 82 -15.30 -2.10 -35.58
CA PRO A 82 -14.77 -0.82 -36.06
C PRO A 82 -15.79 0.31 -35.99
N ALA A 83 -17.04 0.04 -36.39
CA ALA A 83 -18.13 1.02 -36.35
C ALA A 83 -18.46 1.49 -34.92
N ALA A 84 -18.44 0.57 -33.95
CA ALA A 84 -18.72 0.88 -32.55
C ALA A 84 -17.59 1.71 -31.92
N PHE A 85 -16.33 1.39 -32.24
CA PHE A 85 -15.17 2.14 -31.76
C PHE A 85 -15.21 3.59 -32.26
N VAL A 86 -15.45 3.81 -33.57
CA VAL A 86 -15.53 5.16 -34.15
C VAL A 86 -16.67 5.96 -33.53
N ALA A 87 -17.86 5.36 -33.37
CA ALA A 87 -19.00 6.03 -32.75
C ALA A 87 -18.74 6.42 -31.29
N LEU A 88 -18.12 5.54 -30.50
CA LEU A 88 -17.79 5.80 -29.09
C LEU A 88 -16.67 6.83 -28.94
N ARG A 89 -15.65 6.78 -29.80
CA ARG A 89 -14.59 7.78 -29.84
C ARG A 89 -15.15 9.16 -30.15
N ALA A 90 -15.99 9.27 -31.19
CA ALA A 90 -16.63 10.53 -31.56
C ALA A 90 -17.51 11.08 -30.43
N HIS A 91 -18.36 10.23 -29.84
CA HIS A 91 -19.23 10.62 -28.72
C HIS A 91 -18.43 11.09 -27.50
N LEU A 92 -17.33 10.42 -27.13
CA LEU A 92 -16.50 10.86 -26.00
C LEU A 92 -15.74 12.15 -26.31
N ALA A 93 -15.16 12.26 -27.52
CA ALA A 93 -14.43 13.46 -27.94
C ALA A 93 -15.33 14.70 -27.94
N GLU A 94 -16.55 14.59 -28.48
CA GLU A 94 -17.53 15.67 -28.49
C GLU A 94 -17.93 16.08 -27.06
N ASN A 95 -18.21 15.11 -26.19
CA ASN A 95 -18.59 15.40 -24.81
C ASN A 95 -17.44 15.97 -23.95
N TYR A 96 -16.18 15.63 -24.26
CA TYR A 96 -15.01 16.25 -23.64
C TYR A 96 -14.82 17.70 -24.08
N ILE A 97 -15.13 18.03 -25.34
CA ILE A 97 -15.11 19.41 -25.86
C ILE A 97 -16.25 20.23 -25.26
N ASN A 98 -17.48 19.70 -25.29
CA ASN A 98 -18.67 20.36 -24.79
C ASN A 98 -18.66 20.53 -23.26
N GLY A 99 -17.75 19.82 -22.56
CA GLY A 99 -17.65 19.86 -21.11
C GLY A 99 -18.88 19.27 -20.39
N SER A 100 -19.67 18.42 -21.07
CA SER A 100 -20.93 17.87 -20.54
C SER A 100 -20.72 17.00 -19.30
N PHE A 101 -19.51 16.46 -19.13
CA PHE A 101 -19.13 15.66 -17.98
C PHE A 101 -18.62 16.49 -16.79
N LEU A 102 -18.30 17.77 -16.96
CA LEU A 102 -17.80 18.64 -15.90
C LEU A 102 -18.89 18.94 -14.85
N LYS A 103 -18.47 19.22 -13.62
CA LYS A 103 -19.32 19.65 -12.49
C LYS A 103 -19.84 21.08 -12.63
N GLY A 104 -19.09 21.93 -13.33
CA GLY A 104 -19.42 23.33 -13.56
C GLY A 104 -19.47 23.66 -15.06
N PRO A 105 -20.02 24.83 -15.43
CA PRO A 105 -20.07 25.25 -16.83
C PRO A 105 -18.66 25.24 -17.45
N PRO A 106 -18.51 24.84 -18.72
CA PRO A 106 -17.23 24.87 -19.40
C PRO A 106 -16.67 26.30 -19.36
N ALA A 107 -15.43 26.45 -18.87
CA ALA A 107 -14.74 27.73 -18.98
C ALA A 107 -14.56 28.02 -20.49
N PRO A 108 -14.96 29.21 -20.97
CA PRO A 108 -14.89 29.53 -22.39
C PRO A 108 -13.46 29.43 -22.91
N GLU A 109 -13.31 28.75 -24.05
CA GLU A 109 -12.03 28.54 -24.71
C GLU A 109 -11.38 29.88 -25.05
N GLY A 110 -10.16 30.12 -24.56
CA GLY A 110 -9.39 31.32 -24.83
C GLY A 110 -9.03 32.17 -23.60
N THR A 111 -9.54 31.85 -22.41
CA THR A 111 -9.03 32.47 -21.18
C THR A 111 -7.90 31.62 -20.62
N THR A 112 -6.70 32.22 -20.56
CA THR A 112 -5.65 31.83 -19.61
C THR A 112 -6.33 31.52 -18.29
N ALA A 113 -6.11 30.31 -17.78
CA ALA A 113 -6.67 29.83 -16.53
C ALA A 113 -6.73 30.98 -15.52
N ALA A 114 -7.94 31.49 -15.29
CA ALA A 114 -8.17 32.27 -14.08
C ALA A 114 -7.68 31.34 -12.96
N PRO A 115 -6.77 31.79 -12.08
CA PRO A 115 -6.39 30.99 -10.95
C PRO A 115 -7.71 30.65 -10.26
N LYS A 116 -8.08 29.37 -10.24
CA LYS A 116 -9.23 28.95 -9.45
C LYS A 116 -8.99 29.57 -8.06
N PRO A 117 -9.96 30.31 -7.50
CA PRO A 117 -9.83 30.90 -6.18
C PRO A 117 -9.23 29.86 -5.26
N ASN A 118 -8.22 30.25 -4.49
CA ASN A 118 -7.45 29.33 -3.67
C ASN A 118 -8.43 28.34 -3.02
N PRO A 119 -8.20 27.02 -3.05
CA PRO A 119 -9.07 26.06 -2.38
C PRO A 119 -9.25 26.30 -0.87
N LEU A 120 -8.58 27.32 -0.32
CA LEU A 120 -8.70 27.89 1.02
C LEU A 120 -9.81 28.95 1.18
N GLU A 121 -10.32 29.52 0.08
CA GLU A 121 -11.36 30.55 0.08
C GLU A 121 -12.77 29.98 0.03
N ASP A 122 -12.91 28.70 -0.36
CA ASP A 122 -14.20 28.01 -0.46
C ASP A 122 -14.36 27.04 0.75
N PRO A 123 -15.19 27.38 1.77
CA PRO A 123 -15.29 26.62 3.01
C PRO A 123 -15.57 25.13 2.81
N ALA A 124 -16.40 24.79 1.82
CA ALA A 124 -16.75 23.41 1.49
C ALA A 124 -15.59 22.63 0.84
N ALA A 125 -14.73 23.29 0.07
CA ALA A 125 -13.55 22.65 -0.53
C ALA A 125 -12.46 22.44 0.52
N THR A 126 -12.27 23.39 1.43
CA THR A 126 -11.39 23.21 2.60
C THR A 126 -11.89 22.11 3.52
N GLU A 127 -13.19 22.05 3.81
CA GLU A 127 -13.77 21.02 4.66
C GLU A 127 -13.63 19.62 4.03
N ALA A 128 -13.91 19.48 2.73
CA ALA A 128 -13.73 18.21 2.04
C ALA A 128 -12.25 17.77 1.99
N MET A 129 -11.33 18.73 1.83
CA MET A 129 -9.88 18.48 1.87
C MET A 129 -9.42 18.08 3.27
N LEU A 130 -9.86 18.79 4.31
CA LEU A 130 -9.54 18.49 5.71
C LEU A 130 -10.14 17.15 6.14
N ASP A 131 -11.35 16.83 5.70
CA ASP A 131 -11.98 15.53 5.94
C ASP A 131 -11.23 14.40 5.25
N GLY A 132 -10.78 14.60 4.00
CA GLY A 132 -9.95 13.63 3.28
C GLY A 132 -8.59 13.43 3.94
N LEU A 133 -7.96 14.51 4.41
CA LEU A 133 -6.71 14.46 5.18
C LEU A 133 -6.90 13.74 6.51
N LYS A 134 -8.00 14.01 7.21
CA LYS A 134 -8.36 13.36 8.47
C LYS A 134 -8.62 11.87 8.26
N ASP A 135 -9.29 11.48 7.18
CA ASP A 135 -9.53 10.07 6.83
C ASP A 135 -8.24 9.36 6.44
N MET A 136 -7.35 10.02 5.70
CA MET A 136 -6.03 9.47 5.37
C MET A 136 -5.17 9.32 6.63
N MET A 137 -5.14 10.34 7.48
CA MET A 137 -4.40 10.34 8.74
C MET A 137 -4.98 9.32 9.72
N SER A 138 -6.31 9.16 9.79
CA SER A 138 -6.96 8.17 10.65
C SER A 138 -6.66 6.76 10.18
N LYS A 139 -6.68 6.50 8.87
CA LYS A 139 -6.30 5.20 8.28
C LYS A 139 -4.81 4.89 8.48
N GLN A 140 -3.94 5.89 8.32
CA GLN A 140 -2.51 5.74 8.63
C GLN A 140 -2.26 5.53 10.12
N ALA A 141 -2.97 6.25 10.99
CA ALA A 141 -2.89 6.14 12.44
C ALA A 141 -3.44 4.80 12.94
N ALA A 142 -4.54 4.31 12.39
CA ALA A 142 -5.08 2.97 12.65
C ALA A 142 -4.05 1.87 12.31
N GLY A 143 -3.15 2.16 11.35
CA GLY A 143 -2.03 1.28 11.03
C GLY A 143 -0.78 1.45 11.91
N PHE A 144 -0.51 2.66 12.41
CA PHE A 144 0.73 2.99 13.13
C PHE A 144 0.60 2.84 14.64
N ILE A 145 -0.52 3.25 15.22
CA ILE A 145 -0.77 3.22 16.66
C ILE A 145 -0.64 1.79 17.22
N PRO A 146 -1.24 0.75 16.61
CA PRO A 146 -1.08 -0.61 17.13
C PRO A 146 0.37 -1.09 17.08
N GLN A 147 1.13 -0.67 16.06
CA GLN A 147 2.53 -1.04 15.90
C GLN A 147 3.40 -0.43 17.02
N MET A 148 3.18 0.83 17.35
CA MET A 148 3.87 1.49 18.46
C MET A 148 3.43 0.94 19.82
N ALA A 149 2.14 0.65 19.99
CA ALA A 149 1.61 0.07 21.22
C ALA A 149 2.22 -1.32 21.48
N THR A 150 2.27 -2.21 20.49
CA THR A 150 2.89 -3.52 20.64
C THR A 150 4.38 -3.40 20.92
N MET A 151 5.09 -2.48 20.25
CA MET A 151 6.51 -2.23 20.55
C MET A 151 6.74 -1.74 21.99
N TYR A 152 5.88 -0.86 22.50
CA TYR A 152 5.94 -0.39 23.89
C TYR A 152 5.69 -1.53 24.87
N LEU A 153 4.67 -2.36 24.63
CA LEU A 153 4.35 -3.53 25.45
C LEU A 153 5.52 -4.52 25.48
N VAL A 154 6.14 -4.80 24.33
CA VAL A 154 7.29 -5.73 24.26
C VAL A 154 8.44 -5.24 25.12
N ASN A 155 8.81 -3.96 25.01
CA ASN A 155 9.91 -3.40 25.80
C ASN A 155 9.59 -3.24 27.30
N ARG A 156 8.31 -3.22 27.69
CA ARG A 156 7.86 -3.08 29.09
C ARG A 156 7.73 -4.41 29.83
N PHE A 157 7.30 -5.46 29.14
CA PHE A 157 6.98 -6.77 29.72
C PHE A 157 8.07 -7.82 29.52
N PHE A 158 8.87 -7.71 28.46
CA PHE A 158 9.95 -8.65 28.19
C PHE A 158 11.31 -8.00 28.45
N PRO A 159 12.18 -8.63 29.26
CA PRO A 159 13.51 -8.10 29.51
C PRO A 159 14.35 -8.16 28.22
N PRO A 160 15.30 -7.24 28.03
CA PRO A 160 16.23 -7.31 26.92
C PRO A 160 17.15 -8.52 27.10
N ALA A 161 16.87 -9.57 26.33
CA ALA A 161 17.54 -10.87 26.42
C ALA A 161 17.89 -11.45 25.07
N LEU A 162 18.93 -12.28 25.03
CA LEU A 162 19.17 -13.17 23.90
C LEU A 162 18.16 -14.31 23.97
N LEU A 163 17.47 -14.57 22.85
CA LEU A 163 16.40 -15.57 22.81
C LEU A 163 16.74 -16.77 21.93
N ALA A 164 17.27 -16.53 20.74
CA ALA A 164 17.48 -17.59 19.77
C ALA A 164 18.70 -17.34 18.89
N ARG A 165 19.21 -18.44 18.35
CA ARG A 165 20.25 -18.46 17.33
C ARG A 165 19.60 -18.77 15.99
N ILE A 166 19.85 -17.92 15.00
CA ILE A 166 19.34 -18.09 13.64
C ILE A 166 20.24 -19.10 12.90
N PRO A 167 19.68 -20.09 12.17
CA PRO A 167 20.43 -21.21 11.60
C PRO A 167 21.14 -20.89 10.27
N PHE A 168 21.31 -19.61 9.92
CA PHE A 168 22.01 -19.18 8.70
C PHE A 168 23.00 -18.05 9.02
N PRO A 169 24.13 -17.96 8.29
CA PRO A 169 25.14 -16.93 8.54
C PRO A 169 24.59 -15.54 8.17
N LEU A 170 24.71 -14.58 9.09
CA LEU A 170 24.29 -13.20 8.87
C LEU A 170 25.48 -12.25 8.73
N PRO A 171 25.42 -11.27 7.81
CA PRO A 171 26.41 -10.19 7.75
C PRO A 171 26.51 -9.42 9.09
N VAL A 172 27.71 -8.99 9.44
CA VAL A 172 27.99 -8.26 10.70
C VAL A 172 27.13 -6.99 10.86
N ARG A 173 26.68 -6.38 9.76
CA ARG A 173 25.76 -5.22 9.79
C ARG A 173 24.42 -5.52 10.46
N PHE A 174 23.97 -6.78 10.45
CA PHE A 174 22.74 -7.18 11.14
C PHE A 174 22.94 -7.30 12.66
N LYS A 175 24.18 -7.29 13.16
CA LYS A 175 24.47 -7.43 14.59
C LYS A 175 23.86 -6.30 15.40
N GLU A 176 23.97 -5.05 14.93
CA GLU A 176 23.38 -3.88 15.60
C GLU A 176 21.85 -3.94 15.63
N LEU A 177 21.23 -4.50 14.59
CA LEU A 177 19.78 -4.66 14.49
C LEU A 177 19.28 -5.82 15.36
N LEU A 178 19.98 -6.96 15.32
CA LEU A 178 19.57 -8.21 15.98
C LEU A 178 19.89 -8.24 17.47
N GLN A 179 20.89 -7.49 17.91
CA GLN A 179 21.31 -7.46 19.31
C GLN A 179 20.89 -6.16 20.01
N ARG A 180 20.00 -5.39 19.37
CA ARG A 180 19.48 -4.14 19.93
C ARG A 180 18.79 -4.41 21.27
N GLY A 181 19.15 -3.60 22.27
CA GLY A 181 18.62 -3.69 23.63
C GLY A 181 19.43 -4.57 24.58
N VAL A 182 20.32 -5.44 24.08
CA VAL A 182 21.14 -6.32 24.93
C VAL A 182 22.22 -5.51 25.66
N PRO A 183 22.48 -5.75 26.96
CA PRO A 183 23.55 -5.08 27.70
C PRO A 183 24.93 -5.28 27.05
N PRO A 184 25.79 -4.25 26.99
CA PRO A 184 27.15 -4.33 26.43
C PRO A 184 28.03 -5.39 27.10
N ALA A 185 27.74 -5.75 28.35
CA ALA A 185 28.42 -6.82 29.08
C ALA A 185 28.26 -8.22 28.45
N ILE A 186 27.23 -8.44 27.63
CA ILE A 186 26.90 -9.72 26.98
C ILE A 186 27.35 -9.73 25.50
N LEU A 187 27.64 -8.57 24.94
CA LEU A 187 27.87 -8.37 23.49
C LEU A 187 29.32 -8.66 23.05
N THR A 188 30.24 -8.84 23.99
CA THR A 188 31.67 -9.07 23.72
C THR A 188 31.89 -10.47 23.15
N GLY A 189 32.34 -10.56 21.90
CA GLY A 189 32.66 -11.83 21.23
C GLY A 189 31.47 -12.61 20.66
N LEU A 190 30.24 -12.08 20.71
CA LEU A 190 29.05 -12.78 20.22
C LEU A 190 28.85 -12.60 18.70
N ASP A 191 28.50 -13.69 18.01
CA ASP A 191 28.21 -13.69 16.56
C ASP A 191 26.87 -13.03 16.21
N ALA A 192 26.72 -12.53 14.98
CA ALA A 192 25.52 -11.86 14.48
C ALA A 192 24.29 -12.79 14.35
N SER A 193 24.46 -14.11 14.45
CA SER A 193 23.37 -15.10 14.43
C SER A 193 22.44 -15.02 15.64
N TRP A 194 22.88 -14.38 16.73
CA TRP A 194 22.11 -14.29 17.97
C TRP A 194 21.12 -13.12 17.93
N CYS A 195 19.85 -13.41 18.19
CA CYS A 195 18.78 -12.42 18.20
C CYS A 195 18.32 -12.08 19.63
N SER A 196 18.04 -10.80 19.84
CA SER A 196 17.42 -10.27 21.06
C SER A 196 15.90 -10.44 21.03
N GLY A 197 15.25 -10.28 22.18
CA GLY A 197 13.78 -10.28 22.25
C GLY A 197 13.11 -9.21 21.38
N THR A 198 13.70 -8.02 21.29
CA THR A 198 13.17 -6.96 20.43
C THR A 198 13.34 -7.27 18.95
N SER A 199 14.41 -7.97 18.58
CA SER A 199 14.66 -8.36 17.20
C SER A 199 13.83 -9.58 16.80
N TRP A 200 13.57 -10.49 17.74
CA TRP A 200 12.59 -11.57 17.58
C TRP A 200 11.18 -11.02 17.33
N TYR A 201 10.77 -9.98 18.06
CA TYR A 201 9.52 -9.26 17.79
C TYR A 201 9.44 -8.76 16.34
N PHE A 202 10.50 -8.10 15.85
CA PHE A 202 10.53 -7.63 14.46
C PHE A 202 10.52 -8.78 13.45
N LEU A 203 11.24 -9.87 13.70
CA LEU A 203 11.20 -11.06 12.86
C LEU A 203 9.79 -11.64 12.77
N CYS A 204 9.08 -11.76 13.89
CA CYS A 204 7.68 -12.19 13.92
C CYS A 204 6.78 -11.18 13.20
N MET A 205 6.93 -9.88 13.43
CA MET A 205 6.13 -8.85 12.78
C MET A 205 6.21 -8.94 11.25
N PHE A 206 7.42 -9.06 10.70
CA PHE A 206 7.63 -9.12 9.25
C PHE A 206 7.31 -10.51 8.66
N GLY A 207 7.57 -11.58 9.40
CA GLY A 207 7.43 -12.96 8.93
C GLY A 207 6.03 -13.57 9.09
N LEU A 208 5.16 -13.01 9.94
CA LEU A 208 3.82 -13.56 10.19
C LEU A 208 2.77 -13.15 9.14
N SER A 209 3.10 -12.27 8.18
CA SER A 209 2.14 -11.83 7.15
C SER A 209 1.45 -12.99 6.42
N PRO A 210 2.16 -14.05 5.96
CA PRO A 210 1.51 -15.20 5.31
C PRO A 210 0.61 -16.01 6.27
N VAL A 211 0.97 -16.08 7.55
CA VAL A 211 0.17 -16.76 8.59
C VAL A 211 -1.15 -16.03 8.78
N TYR A 212 -1.12 -14.69 8.82
CA TYR A 212 -2.34 -13.89 8.92
C TYR A 212 -3.18 -13.95 7.63
N GLN A 213 -2.56 -14.00 6.45
CA GLN A 213 -3.30 -14.20 5.20
C GLN A 213 -4.02 -15.55 5.18
N LEU A 214 -3.38 -16.61 5.69
CA LEU A 214 -4.01 -17.92 5.79
C LEU A 214 -5.17 -17.93 6.81
N LEU A 215 -5.00 -17.23 7.94
CA LEU A 215 -5.98 -17.26 9.03
C LEU A 215 -7.15 -16.27 8.85
N LEU A 216 -6.93 -15.12 8.18
CA LEU A 216 -7.90 -14.02 8.06
C LEU A 216 -8.24 -13.61 6.61
N GLY A 217 -7.53 -14.16 5.61
CA GLY A 217 -7.72 -13.85 4.18
C GLY A 217 -6.92 -12.66 3.65
N ASP A 218 -7.14 -12.31 2.37
CA ASP A 218 -6.37 -11.33 1.58
C ASP A 218 -6.50 -9.85 2.00
N GLY A 219 -7.13 -9.56 3.14
CA GLY A 219 -7.31 -8.18 3.64
C GLY A 219 -6.19 -7.67 4.55
N MET A 220 -5.22 -8.50 4.90
CA MET A 220 -4.30 -8.21 6.01
C MET A 220 -2.86 -8.00 5.52
N SER A 221 -2.47 -6.74 5.27
CA SER A 221 -1.06 -6.34 5.19
C SER A 221 -0.59 -5.88 6.57
N VAL A 222 0.10 -6.74 7.32
CA VAL A 222 0.75 -6.35 8.60
C VAL A 222 1.76 -5.22 8.37
N ASN A 223 2.43 -5.26 7.22
CA ASN A 223 3.50 -4.34 6.87
C ASN A 223 2.98 -3.06 6.22
N ASN A 224 2.38 -2.20 7.03
CA ASN A 224 2.13 -0.80 6.65
C ASN A 224 3.43 0.04 6.62
N MET A 225 4.61 -0.56 6.79
CA MET A 225 5.90 0.10 6.55
C MET A 225 6.03 0.61 5.10
N ALA A 226 5.39 -0.06 4.13
CA ALA A 226 5.29 0.45 2.76
C ALA A 226 4.39 1.71 2.67
N ALA A 227 3.30 1.74 3.46
CA ALA A 227 2.46 2.93 3.60
C ALA A 227 3.14 4.06 4.42
N MET A 228 4.22 3.75 5.15
CA MET A 228 5.00 4.71 5.93
C MET A 228 5.98 5.53 5.07
N ASN A 229 6.22 5.12 3.81
CA ASN A 229 7.01 5.89 2.87
C ASN A 229 6.18 6.32 1.64
N PRO A 230 5.15 7.18 1.82
CA PRO A 230 4.42 7.76 0.69
C PRO A 230 5.35 8.56 -0.24
N MET A 231 6.50 9.01 0.26
CA MET A 231 7.47 9.78 -0.51
C MET A 231 8.18 8.94 -1.59
N MET A 232 8.48 7.66 -1.36
CA MET A 232 9.03 6.74 -2.38
C MET A 232 7.96 6.17 -3.31
N ALA A 233 6.74 5.92 -2.82
CA ALA A 233 5.64 5.51 -3.68
C ALA A 233 5.27 6.60 -4.71
N ALA A 234 5.39 7.87 -4.31
CA ALA A 234 5.21 9.02 -5.20
C ALA A 234 6.37 9.22 -6.21
N THR A 235 7.58 8.75 -5.90
CA THR A 235 8.71 8.80 -6.86
C THR A 235 8.76 7.58 -7.78
N ALA A 236 8.19 6.45 -7.36
CA ALA A 236 8.04 5.26 -8.20
C ALA A 236 6.83 5.34 -9.16
N SER A 237 5.83 6.18 -8.89
CA SER A 237 4.74 6.53 -9.81
C SER A 237 5.11 7.71 -10.73
N GLY A 238 6.36 7.76 -11.19
CA GLY A 238 6.76 8.61 -12.31
C GLY A 238 6.03 8.19 -13.61
N PRO A 239 5.98 9.08 -14.61
CA PRO A 239 5.08 8.98 -15.78
C PRO A 239 5.47 7.91 -16.82
N GLY A 240 5.74 6.66 -16.37
CA GLY A 240 6.15 5.56 -17.25
C GLY A 240 6.01 4.13 -16.69
N GLY A 241 5.40 3.92 -15.52
CA GLY A 241 5.20 2.57 -14.96
C GLY A 241 3.91 1.90 -15.42
N GLY A 242 4.01 0.77 -16.14
CA GLY A 242 2.89 -0.03 -16.64
C GLY A 242 2.02 -0.72 -15.55
N PRO A 243 0.91 -1.36 -15.96
CA PRO A 243 -0.29 -1.52 -15.13
C PRO A 243 -0.30 -2.85 -14.36
N ALA A 244 -0.41 -2.78 -13.03
CA ALA A 244 -0.85 -3.90 -12.21
C ALA A 244 -1.48 -3.38 -10.90
N GLY A 245 -2.79 -3.21 -10.91
CA GLY A 245 -3.58 -2.73 -9.78
C GLY A 245 -4.58 -1.68 -10.24
N GLY A 246 -5.88 -1.93 -10.01
CA GLY A 246 -6.97 -1.06 -10.46
C GLY A 246 -6.81 0.40 -10.01
N PRO A 247 -7.53 1.35 -10.64
CA PRO A 247 -7.27 2.77 -10.48
C PRO A 247 -7.70 3.24 -9.09
N ALA A 248 -6.79 3.13 -8.12
CA ALA A 248 -6.82 4.00 -6.95
C ALA A 248 -6.26 5.35 -7.41
N PRO A 249 -7.01 6.46 -7.27
CA PRO A 249 -6.47 7.77 -7.59
C PRO A 249 -5.21 8.03 -6.75
N PRO A 250 -4.16 8.65 -7.32
CA PRO A 250 -2.90 8.87 -6.62
C PRO A 250 -3.14 9.64 -5.31
N PRO A 251 -2.40 9.33 -4.22
CA PRO A 251 -2.50 10.08 -2.99
C PRO A 251 -2.17 11.54 -3.25
N GLN A 252 -3.21 12.38 -3.19
CA GLN A 252 -3.13 13.81 -3.42
C GLN A 252 -2.30 14.44 -2.30
N MET A 253 -1.15 15.03 -2.64
CA MET A 253 -0.35 15.80 -1.69
C MET A 253 -1.22 16.91 -1.07
N PRO A 254 -1.23 17.07 0.28
CA PRO A 254 -2.00 18.11 0.93
C PRO A 254 -1.56 19.49 0.43
N GLY A 255 -2.45 20.22 -0.26
CA GLY A 255 -2.20 21.57 -0.76
C GLY A 255 -2.07 21.68 -2.29
N ALA A 256 -2.08 20.57 -3.02
CA ALA A 256 -2.19 20.63 -4.47
C ALA A 256 -3.65 20.97 -4.86
N PRO A 257 -3.89 21.97 -5.74
CA PRO A 257 -5.22 22.22 -6.26
C PRO A 257 -5.80 20.92 -6.83
N GLY A 258 -7.08 20.66 -6.53
CA GLY A 258 -7.78 19.46 -6.99
C GLY A 258 -7.56 19.23 -8.50
N PRO A 259 -7.59 17.96 -8.96
CA PRO A 259 -7.21 17.64 -10.33
C PRO A 259 -8.07 18.44 -11.31
N ASP A 260 -7.43 19.16 -12.23
CA ASP A 260 -8.13 19.99 -13.20
C ASP A 260 -8.69 19.12 -14.31
N TYR A 261 -9.93 18.63 -14.11
CA TYR A 261 -10.61 17.72 -15.03
C TYR A 261 -10.74 18.28 -16.44
N SER A 262 -10.79 19.60 -16.61
CA SER A 262 -10.81 20.24 -17.94
C SER A 262 -9.56 19.93 -18.77
N LYS A 263 -8.38 20.01 -18.15
CA LYS A 263 -7.10 19.65 -18.77
C LYS A 263 -6.98 18.15 -18.97
N MET A 264 -7.46 17.37 -18.01
CA MET A 264 -7.47 15.90 -18.13
C MET A 264 -8.35 15.43 -19.28
N PHE A 265 -9.52 16.04 -19.51
CA PHE A 265 -10.37 15.71 -20.65
C PHE A 265 -9.75 16.10 -21.99
N ARG A 266 -9.05 17.25 -22.05
CA ARG A 266 -8.29 17.64 -23.25
C ARG A 266 -7.17 16.64 -23.55
N ALA A 267 -6.38 16.29 -22.53
CA ALA A 267 -5.30 15.31 -22.67
C ALA A 267 -5.84 13.93 -23.06
N GLU A 268 -6.95 13.47 -22.47
CA GLU A 268 -7.54 12.17 -22.82
C GLU A 268 -8.12 12.17 -24.23
N ARG A 269 -8.67 13.30 -24.72
CA ARG A 269 -9.09 13.45 -26.12
C ARG A 269 -7.89 13.28 -27.06
N GLU A 270 -6.80 13.99 -26.81
CA GLU A 270 -5.57 13.88 -27.62
C GLU A 270 -5.04 12.44 -27.62
N ASN A 271 -5.07 11.78 -26.46
CA ASN A 271 -4.72 10.36 -26.35
C ASN A 271 -5.65 9.46 -27.17
N LEU A 272 -6.96 9.71 -27.16
CA LEU A 272 -7.95 8.96 -27.96
C LEU A 272 -7.76 9.17 -29.46
N ASP A 273 -7.22 10.31 -29.88
CA ASP A 273 -6.96 10.59 -31.29
C ASP A 273 -5.77 9.82 -31.85
N ILE A 274 -4.78 9.52 -31.00
CA ILE A 274 -3.55 8.80 -31.35
C ILE A 274 -3.76 7.27 -31.32
N VAL A 275 -4.90 6.77 -30.83
CA VAL A 275 -5.12 5.32 -30.69
C VAL A 275 -5.13 4.62 -32.05
N GLU A 276 -4.15 3.74 -32.26
CA GLU A 276 -4.15 2.78 -33.35
C GLU A 276 -5.18 1.68 -33.07
N TYR A 277 -6.14 1.54 -33.99
CA TYR A 277 -7.21 0.57 -33.87
C TYR A 277 -6.87 -0.72 -34.63
N SER A 278 -6.91 -1.84 -33.94
CA SER A 278 -6.76 -3.19 -34.52
C SER A 278 -7.90 -4.08 -34.06
N TRP A 279 -8.65 -4.70 -34.96
CA TRP A 279 -9.79 -5.54 -34.58
C TRP A 279 -9.36 -6.97 -34.28
N VAL A 280 -9.52 -7.43 -33.04
CA VAL A 280 -9.13 -8.79 -32.63
C VAL A 280 -9.99 -9.86 -33.31
N ALA A 281 -11.20 -9.54 -33.76
CA ALA A 281 -12.02 -10.53 -34.45
C ALA A 281 -11.64 -10.75 -35.92
N GLU A 282 -10.79 -9.90 -36.49
CA GLU A 282 -10.33 -10.02 -37.87
C GLU A 282 -9.48 -11.29 -38.04
N GLY A 283 -9.91 -12.21 -38.91
CA GLY A 283 -9.24 -13.49 -39.14
C GLY A 283 -9.30 -14.46 -37.95
N VAL A 284 -10.30 -14.34 -37.07
CA VAL A 284 -10.51 -15.31 -35.98
C VAL A 284 -10.82 -16.69 -36.52
N GLU A 285 -11.58 -16.76 -37.62
CA GLU A 285 -11.96 -18.00 -38.29
C GLU A 285 -10.71 -18.77 -38.72
N ASP A 286 -9.76 -18.11 -39.38
CA ASP A 286 -8.50 -18.72 -39.82
C ASP A 286 -7.62 -19.15 -38.65
N ARG A 287 -7.56 -18.33 -37.58
CA ARG A 287 -6.81 -18.68 -36.36
C ARG A 287 -7.42 -19.88 -35.64
N LEU A 288 -8.75 -19.95 -35.60
CA LEU A 288 -9.49 -21.04 -35.00
C LEU A 288 -9.27 -22.32 -35.81
N LEU A 289 -9.43 -22.26 -37.12
CA LEU A 289 -9.22 -23.39 -38.02
C LEU A 289 -7.78 -23.91 -37.94
N LYS A 290 -6.75 -23.05 -37.95
CA LYS A 290 -5.35 -23.48 -37.77
C LYS A 290 -5.14 -24.22 -36.44
N ARG A 291 -5.67 -23.68 -35.33
CA ARG A 291 -5.50 -24.28 -34.00
C ARG A 291 -6.13 -25.67 -33.86
N PHE A 292 -7.22 -25.93 -34.57
CA PHE A 292 -7.92 -27.21 -34.52
C PHE A 292 -7.58 -28.15 -35.68
N ALA A 293 -7.06 -27.64 -36.80
CA ALA A 293 -6.56 -28.44 -37.92
C ALA A 293 -5.29 -29.21 -37.52
N ASP A 294 -4.42 -28.67 -36.67
CA ASP A 294 -3.24 -29.38 -36.15
C ASP A 294 -3.59 -30.54 -35.18
N LYS A 295 -4.87 -30.69 -34.81
CA LYS A 295 -5.37 -31.72 -33.87
C LYS A 295 -6.25 -32.79 -34.54
N LEU A 296 -6.48 -32.69 -35.84
CA LEU A 296 -7.21 -33.66 -36.67
C LEU A 296 -6.23 -34.40 -37.58
#